data_AF-A0A919TEE7-F1
#
_entry.id   AF-A0A919TEE7-F1
#
_cell.length_a   1.000
_cell.length_b   1.000
_cell.length_c   1.000
_cell.angle_alpha   90.00
_cell.angle_beta   90.00
_cell.angle_gamma   90.00
#
_symmetry.space_group_name_H-M   'P 1'
#
loop_
_entity.id
_entity.type
_entity.pdbx_description
1 polymer ?
#
loop_
_entity_poly.entity_id
_entity_poly.type
_entity_poly.pdbx_seq_one_letter_code
_entity_poly.pdbx_strand_id
1 'polypeptide(L)'
;MNPLDGNAMAGDLRELFTVDVTAARYTCAGCGHAEAVGALVLWGQDMGRVGRCPHCEDVVLRVVNAPDRVFLDLHGSVRLELPLAGS
;
A
#
# COMPACT_ATOMS: atom_id res chain seq x y z
N MET A 1 23.35 16.84 -11.24
CA MET A 1 23.16 15.38 -11.10
C MET A 1 22.39 14.89 -12.30
N ASN A 2 22.75 13.72 -12.84
CA ASN A 2 22.01 13.12 -13.96
C ASN A 2 20.88 12.23 -13.43
N PRO A 3 19.73 12.15 -14.12
CA PRO A 3 18.66 11.22 -13.75
C PRO A 3 19.17 9.77 -13.70
N LEU A 4 18.75 9.04 -12.67
CA LEU A 4 18.98 7.60 -12.58
C LEU A 4 17.82 6.84 -13.23
N ASP A 5 18.12 5.65 -13.74
CA ASP A 5 17.09 4.70 -14.16
C ASP A 5 16.30 4.19 -12.96
N GLY A 6 15.00 3.92 -13.14
CA GLY A 6 14.11 3.49 -12.05
C GLY A 6 14.53 2.14 -11.43
N ASN A 7 15.25 1.29 -12.18
CA ASN A 7 15.75 0.03 -11.63
C ASN A 7 16.82 0.24 -10.54
N ALA A 8 17.36 1.44 -10.38
CA ALA A 8 18.24 1.78 -9.27
C ALA A 8 17.57 1.56 -7.89
N MET A 9 16.23 1.65 -7.81
CA MET A 9 15.46 1.39 -6.58
C MET A 9 15.19 -0.10 -6.33
N ALA A 10 15.70 -1.02 -7.16
CA ALA A 10 15.39 -2.44 -7.02
C ALA A 10 15.82 -3.02 -5.65
N GLY A 11 16.89 -2.47 -5.05
CA GLY A 11 17.30 -2.81 -3.68
C GLY A 11 16.28 -2.31 -2.65
N ASP A 12 15.97 -1.01 -2.71
CA ASP A 12 15.02 -0.35 -1.80
C ASP A 12 13.66 -1.04 -1.80
N LEU A 13 13.13 -1.33 -2.99
CA LEU A 13 11.82 -1.98 -3.15
C LEU A 13 11.82 -3.44 -2.71
N ARG A 14 12.95 -4.15 -2.80
CA ARG A 14 13.07 -5.53 -2.31
C ARG A 14 12.89 -5.60 -0.80
N GLU A 15 13.41 -4.61 -0.07
CA GLU A 15 13.26 -4.54 1.39
C GLU A 15 11.80 -4.29 1.81
N LEU A 16 11.02 -3.56 1.00
CA LEU A 16 9.59 -3.32 1.30
C LEU A 16 8.76 -4.61 1.33
N PHE A 17 9.17 -5.66 0.61
CA PHE A 17 8.42 -6.92 0.56
C PHE A 17 8.84 -7.93 1.65
N THR A 18 9.85 -7.62 2.47
CA THR A 18 10.25 -8.49 3.59
C THR A 18 9.52 -8.16 4.89
N VAL A 19 8.78 -7.04 4.93
CA VAL A 19 8.10 -6.54 6.12
C VAL A 19 6.60 -6.81 6.08
N ASP A 20 5.95 -6.89 7.25
CA ASP A 20 4.50 -6.98 7.34
C ASP A 20 3.87 -5.64 6.94
N VAL A 21 3.41 -5.56 5.68
CA VAL A 21 2.80 -4.37 5.11
C VAL A 21 1.47 -4.00 5.80
N THR A 22 0.84 -4.91 6.57
CA THR A 22 -0.37 -4.57 7.32
C THR A 22 -0.09 -3.58 8.45
N ALA A 23 1.16 -3.52 8.94
CA ALA A 23 1.62 -2.54 9.91
C ALA A 23 2.06 -1.20 9.28
N ALA A 24 2.17 -1.11 7.95
CA ALA A 24 2.49 0.14 7.27
C ALA A 24 1.41 1.19 7.54
N ARG A 25 1.80 2.46 7.71
CA ARG A 25 0.85 3.57 7.89
C ARG A 25 0.51 4.20 6.56
N TYR A 26 -0.77 4.29 6.22
CA TYR A 26 -1.23 5.06 5.07
C TYR A 26 -1.60 6.49 5.49
N THR A 27 -1.66 7.42 4.54
CA THR A 27 -2.35 8.72 4.68
C THR A 27 -3.45 8.80 3.64
N CYS A 28 -4.71 8.89 4.06
CA CYS A 28 -5.86 8.91 3.16
C CYS A 28 -5.85 10.15 2.27
N ALA A 29 -6.01 9.98 0.95
CA ALA A 29 -6.14 11.09 0.01
C ALA A 29 -7.46 11.86 0.18
N GLY A 30 -8.51 11.21 0.67
CA GLY A 30 -9.83 11.81 0.90
C GLY A 30 -9.87 12.76 2.10
N CYS A 31 -9.48 12.26 3.27
CA CYS A 31 -9.62 13.01 4.53
C CYS A 31 -8.31 13.34 5.25
N GLY A 32 -7.16 12.87 4.75
CA GLY A 32 -5.86 13.07 5.38
C GLY A 32 -5.59 12.23 6.62
N HIS A 33 -6.54 11.39 7.07
CA HIS A 33 -6.33 10.52 8.24
C HIS A 33 -5.19 9.53 7.98
N ALA A 34 -4.38 9.28 9.01
CA ALA A 34 -3.25 8.36 8.93
C ALA A 34 -3.32 7.26 9.98
N GLU A 35 -3.31 6.01 9.53
CA GLU A 35 -3.52 4.80 10.33
C GLU A 35 -2.75 3.62 9.71
N ALA A 36 -2.62 2.52 10.44
CA ALA A 36 -2.10 1.27 9.86
C ALA A 36 -3.00 0.75 8.72
N VAL A 37 -2.41 0.15 7.69
CA VAL A 37 -3.11 -0.51 6.57
C VAL A 37 -4.06 -1.59 7.09
N GLY A 38 -3.67 -2.32 8.15
CA GLY A 38 -4.51 -3.33 8.79
C GLY A 38 -5.82 -2.80 9.40
N ALA A 39 -5.96 -1.49 9.58
CA ALA A 39 -7.18 -0.86 10.06
C ALA A 39 -8.18 -0.50 8.94
N LEU A 40 -7.83 -0.74 7.67
CA LEU A 40 -8.74 -0.51 6.54
C LEU A 40 -9.94 -1.47 6.59
N VAL A 41 -11.11 -0.96 6.23
CA VAL A 41 -12.31 -1.78 6.07
C VAL A 41 -12.24 -2.46 4.70
N LEU A 42 -12.12 -3.78 4.70
CA LEU A 42 -11.96 -4.56 3.48
C LEU A 42 -13.30 -4.99 2.88
N TRP A 43 -13.40 -4.85 1.56
CA TRP A 43 -14.49 -5.37 0.74
C TRP A 43 -13.91 -6.25 -0.38
N GLY A 44 -14.61 -7.32 -0.75
CA GLY A 44 -14.22 -8.23 -1.85
C GLY A 44 -13.93 -9.65 -1.40
N GLN A 45 -13.60 -10.51 -2.37
CA GLN A 45 -13.35 -11.95 -2.23
C GLN A 45 -12.33 -12.38 -3.30
N ASP A 46 -11.67 -13.54 -3.09
CA ASP A 46 -10.79 -14.32 -3.98
C ASP A 46 -9.97 -13.56 -5.04
N MET A 47 -10.61 -12.96 -6.05
CA MET A 47 -9.97 -12.27 -7.16
C MET A 47 -9.55 -10.82 -6.84
N GLY A 48 -10.02 -10.23 -5.74
CA GLY A 48 -9.55 -8.91 -5.32
C GLY A 48 -10.17 -8.36 -4.04
N ARG A 49 -9.45 -7.42 -3.43
CA ARG A 49 -9.82 -6.72 -2.20
C ARG A 49 -9.68 -5.22 -2.37
N VAL A 50 -10.62 -4.48 -1.81
CA VAL A 50 -10.64 -3.02 -1.74
C VAL A 50 -10.58 -2.62 -0.28
N GLY A 51 -9.56 -1.85 0.10
CA GLY A 51 -9.43 -1.29 1.45
C GLY A 51 -9.94 0.14 1.48
N ARG A 52 -10.91 0.41 2.37
CA ARG A 52 -11.50 1.74 2.56
C ARG A 52 -11.08 2.35 3.90
N CYS A 53 -10.93 3.66 3.90
CA CYS A 53 -10.66 4.42 5.12
C CYS A 53 -11.85 4.28 6.09
N PRO A 54 -11.64 3.92 7.36
CA PRO A 54 -12.72 3.83 8.33
C PRO A 54 -13.32 5.20 8.71
N HIS A 55 -12.68 6.31 8.34
CA HIS A 55 -13.14 7.66 8.69
C HIS A 55 -13.99 8.33 7.63
N CYS A 56 -13.69 8.12 6.35
CA CYS A 56 -14.39 8.79 5.23
C CYS A 56 -14.87 7.81 4.15
N GLU A 57 -14.66 6.52 4.34
CA GLU A 57 -15.04 5.43 3.41
C GLU A 57 -14.37 5.48 2.02
N ASP A 58 -13.54 6.48 1.73
CA ASP A 58 -12.79 6.54 0.48
C ASP A 58 -11.90 5.31 0.31
N VAL A 59 -11.75 4.89 -0.94
CA VAL A 59 -10.90 3.77 -1.30
C VAL A 59 -9.45 4.19 -1.16
N VAL A 60 -8.73 3.55 -0.25
CA VAL A 60 -7.31 3.84 0.05
C VAL A 60 -6.39 2.98 -0.81
N LEU A 61 -6.73 1.70 -0.98
CA LEU A 61 -5.96 0.76 -1.80
C LEU A 61 -6.82 -0.35 -2.42
N ARG A 62 -6.28 -1.00 -3.44
CA ARG A 62 -6.85 -2.22 -4.05
C ARG A 62 -5.77 -3.24 -4.32
N VAL A 63 -6.06 -4.51 -4.06
CA VAL A 63 -5.23 -5.65 -4.44
C VAL A 63 -6.05 -6.57 -5.32
N VAL A 64 -5.58 -6.87 -6.52
CA VAL A 64 -6.23 -7.82 -7.45
C VAL A 64 -5.26 -8.94 -7.77
N ASN A 65 -5.68 -10.17 -7.56
CA ASN A 65 -4.91 -11.36 -7.89
C ASN A 65 -5.38 -11.90 -9.24
N ALA A 66 -4.54 -11.82 -10.25
CA ALA A 66 -4.71 -12.48 -11.54
C ALA A 66 -3.85 -13.75 -11.59
N PRO A 67 -4.06 -14.66 -12.57
CA PRO A 67 -3.35 -15.93 -12.62
C PRO A 67 -1.82 -15.82 -12.64
N ASP A 68 -1.27 -14.79 -13.29
CA ASP A 68 0.18 -14.58 -13.47
C ASP A 68 0.70 -13.27 -12.85
N ARG A 69 -0.18 -12.47 -12.23
CA ARG A 69 0.12 -11.08 -11.81
C ARG A 69 -0.65 -10.69 -10.56
N VAL A 70 -0.08 -9.78 -9.80
CA VAL A 70 -0.76 -9.05 -8.73
C VAL A 70 -0.79 -7.56 -9.08
N PHE A 71 -1.95 -6.95 -9.00
CA PHE A 71 -2.10 -5.51 -9.14
C PHE A 71 -2.30 -4.89 -7.76
N LEU A 72 -1.45 -3.94 -7.41
CA LEU A 72 -1.57 -3.12 -6.22
C LEU A 72 -1.82 -1.66 -6.66
N ASP A 73 -2.98 -1.13 -6.31
CA ASP A 73 -3.34 0.26 -6.53
C ASP A 73 -3.32 0.99 -5.18
N LEU A 74 -2.60 2.12 -5.13
CA LEU A 74 -2.41 2.97 -3.95
C LEU A 74 -2.81 4.42 -4.22
N HIS A 75 -3.52 4.74 -5.31
CA HIS A 75 -3.84 6.15 -5.64
C HIS A 75 -4.64 6.88 -4.56
N GLY A 76 -5.41 6.15 -3.75
CA GLY A 76 -6.15 6.68 -2.60
C GLY A 76 -5.29 6.93 -1.36
N SER A 77 -4.00 6.63 -1.42
CA SER A 77 -3.00 6.87 -0.39
C SER A 77 -2.03 7.96 -0.85
N VAL A 78 -1.89 9.03 -0.07
CA VAL A 78 -0.91 10.10 -0.34
C VAL A 78 0.51 9.63 0.02
N ARG A 79 0.62 8.81 1.07
CA ARG A 79 1.88 8.29 1.60
C ARG A 79 1.65 6.90 2.17
N LEU A 80 2.63 6.02 1.98
CA LEU A 80 2.74 4.76 2.68
C LEU A 80 4.08 4.75 3.43
N GLU A 81 4.02 4.57 4.75
CA GLU A 81 5.19 4.46 5.61
C GLU A 81 5.30 3.03 6.11
N LEU A 82 6.41 2.36 5.78
CA LEU A 82 6.62 0.97 6.16
C LEU A 82 7.54 0.88 7.39
N PRO A 83 7.25 -0.02 8.34
CA PRO A 83 8.23 -0.35 9.37
C PRO A 83 9.42 -1.07 8.70
N LEU A 84 10.64 -0.70 9.06
CA LEU A 84 11.84 -1.40 8.57
C LEU A 84 12.06 -2.68 9.39
N ALA A 85 12.50 -3.76 8.74
CA ALA A 85 12.83 -4.99 9.45
C ALA A 85 14.00 -4.75 10.43
N GLY A 86 13.77 -4.96 11.72
CA GLY A 86 14.83 -4.97 12.75
C GLY A 86 14.99 -3.71 13.62
N SER A 87 13.95 -2.88 13.75
CA SER A 87 13.89 -1.84 14.80
C SER A 87 13.29 -2.38 16.11
#